data_AF-A0A7J8F1T0-F1
#
_entry.id   AF-A0A7J8F1T0-F1
#
_cell.length_a   1.000
_cell.length_b   1.000
_cell.length_c   1.000
_cell.angle_alpha   90.00
_cell.angle_beta   90.00
_cell.angle_gamma   90.00
#
_symmetry.space_group_name_H-M   'P 1'
#
loop_
_entity.id
_entity.type
_entity.pdbx_description
1 polymer ?
#
loop_
_entity_poly.entity_id
_entity_poly.type
_entity_poly.pdbx_seq_one_letter_code
_entity_poly.pdbx_strand_id
1 'polypeptide(L)'
;MGPFLALFSGDELSSVATKFPDILQQTASEMAGTSPPQEFLWAVFESVRNGSERGPSADPSPGCLGVGAPSSDDIFRLAEANACWAPEALLCMGEDVFLRNVELLGAVRGFGPPQLTALKEKAVQVWDAPSHWREHHILSLGRIALAFNERELGQLGLSAIDTVASLSQQTEWTPGQHLHHLRVQARTNVCELFNLGIVS
;
A
#
# COMPACT_ATOMS: atom_id res chain seq x y z
N MET A 1 -11.46 -20.07 2.43
CA MET A 1 -10.52 -21.17 2.74
C MET A 1 -9.38 -20.80 3.72
N GLY A 2 -9.43 -19.64 4.39
CA GLY A 2 -8.35 -19.16 5.28
C GLY A 2 -7.86 -20.08 6.42
N PRO A 3 -8.68 -20.95 7.06
CA PRO A 3 -8.22 -21.80 8.17
C PRO A 3 -7.26 -22.92 7.75
N PHE A 4 -7.33 -23.40 6.50
CA PHE A 4 -6.56 -24.57 6.07
C PHE A 4 -5.10 -24.22 5.73
N LEU A 5 -4.82 -22.98 5.33
CA LEU A 5 -3.47 -22.56 4.96
C LEU A 5 -2.52 -22.47 6.17
N ALA A 6 -3.06 -22.24 7.37
CA ALA A 6 -2.31 -22.30 8.62
C ALA A 6 -1.88 -23.73 9.02
N LEU A 7 -2.36 -24.76 8.32
CA LEU A 7 -2.02 -26.16 8.59
C LEU A 7 -0.76 -26.64 7.85
N PHE A 8 -0.31 -25.88 6.85
CA PHE A 8 0.85 -26.26 6.05
C PHE A 8 2.12 -25.61 6.60
N SER A 9 3.21 -26.39 6.59
CA SER A 9 4.57 -25.87 6.75
C SER A 9 5.02 -25.09 5.50
N GLY A 10 6.07 -24.28 5.63
CA GLY A 10 6.65 -23.54 4.50
C GLY A 10 7.06 -24.46 3.34
N ASP A 11 7.64 -25.62 3.63
CA ASP A 11 8.07 -26.60 2.62
C ASP A 11 6.89 -27.21 1.85
N GLU A 12 5.77 -27.46 2.54
CA GLU A 12 4.54 -27.94 1.91
C GLU A 12 3.91 -26.86 1.05
N LEU A 13 3.89 -25.60 1.52
CA LEU A 13 3.40 -24.47 0.75
C LEU A 13 4.25 -24.23 -0.50
N SER A 14 5.58 -24.37 -0.42
CA SER A 14 6.47 -24.30 -1.59
C SER A 14 6.20 -25.44 -2.59
N SER A 15 5.94 -26.64 -2.09
CA SER A 15 5.55 -27.79 -2.93
C SER A 15 4.19 -27.60 -3.61
N VAL A 16 3.25 -26.91 -2.96
CA VAL A 16 1.96 -26.54 -3.55
C VAL A 16 2.14 -25.40 -4.56
N ALA A 17 2.94 -24.37 -4.22
CA ALA A 17 3.24 -23.22 -5.06
C ALA A 17 3.85 -23.61 -6.41
N THR A 18 4.68 -24.65 -6.42
CA THR A 18 5.32 -25.18 -7.64
C THR A 18 4.37 -26.01 -8.50
N LYS A 19 3.46 -26.78 -7.90
CA LYS A 19 2.54 -27.67 -8.62
C LYS A 19 1.24 -26.99 -9.04
N PHE A 20 0.76 -26.05 -8.24
CA PHE A 20 -0.54 -25.41 -8.38
C PHE A 20 -0.45 -23.88 -8.12
N PRO A 21 0.37 -23.16 -8.90
CA PRO A 21 0.58 -21.72 -8.70
C PRO A 21 -0.73 -20.91 -8.78
N ASP A 22 -1.63 -21.26 -9.70
CA ASP A 22 -2.89 -20.53 -9.91
C ASP A 22 -3.83 -20.66 -8.71
N ILE A 23 -3.89 -21.83 -8.07
CA ILE A 23 -4.72 -22.05 -6.88
C ILE A 23 -4.20 -21.21 -5.72
N LEU A 24 -2.88 -21.14 -5.56
CA LEU A 24 -2.25 -20.36 -4.51
C LEU A 24 -2.50 -18.87 -4.70
N GLN A 25 -2.36 -18.37 -5.94
CA GLN A 25 -2.63 -16.97 -6.30
C GLN A 25 -4.10 -16.60 -6.11
N GLN A 26 -5.03 -17.45 -6.59
CA GLN A 26 -6.46 -17.26 -6.39
C GLN A 26 -6.82 -17.17 -4.90
N THR A 27 -6.23 -18.04 -4.08
CA THR A 27 -6.46 -18.02 -2.63
C THR A 27 -5.90 -16.75 -1.99
N ALA A 28 -4.73 -16.27 -2.44
CA ALA A 28 -4.17 -15.02 -1.99
C ALA A 28 -5.08 -13.82 -2.32
N SER A 29 -5.65 -13.79 -3.53
CA SER A 29 -6.62 -12.76 -3.93
C SER A 29 -7.91 -12.81 -3.09
N GLU A 30 -8.43 -13.99 -2.76
CA GLU A 30 -9.59 -14.15 -1.87
C GLU A 30 -9.31 -13.71 -0.42
N MET A 31 -8.05 -13.70 -0.01
CA MET A 31 -7.61 -13.27 1.31
C MET A 31 -7.21 -11.80 1.37
N ALA A 32 -7.41 -11.02 0.30
CA ALA A 32 -7.11 -9.60 0.27
C ALA A 32 -7.81 -8.86 1.43
N GLY A 33 -7.09 -7.96 2.09
CA GLY A 33 -7.60 -7.22 3.25
C GLY A 33 -7.69 -8.03 4.54
N THR A 34 -7.16 -9.26 4.58
CA THR A 34 -6.95 -10.03 5.82
C THR A 34 -5.48 -9.97 6.26
N SER A 35 -5.10 -10.70 7.31
CA SER A 35 -3.72 -10.84 7.77
C SER A 35 -3.28 -12.30 7.62
N PRO A 36 -2.89 -12.76 6.40
CA PRO A 36 -2.48 -14.14 6.19
C PRO A 36 -1.18 -14.49 6.94
N PRO A 37 -0.91 -15.78 7.20
CA PRO A 37 0.36 -16.22 7.78
C PRO A 37 1.55 -15.84 6.89
N GLN A 38 2.68 -15.48 7.51
CA GLN A 38 3.90 -15.06 6.80
C GLN A 38 4.41 -16.11 5.80
N GLU A 39 4.38 -17.39 6.17
CA GLU A 39 4.87 -18.47 5.28
C GLU A 39 4.02 -18.62 4.02
N PHE A 40 2.72 -18.33 4.12
CA PHE A 40 1.83 -18.31 2.97
C PHE A 40 2.16 -17.14 2.05
N LEU A 41 2.34 -15.94 2.61
CA LEU A 41 2.72 -14.76 1.83
C LEU A 41 4.05 -14.99 1.09
N TRP A 42 5.04 -15.58 1.77
CA TRP A 42 6.33 -15.89 1.16
C TRP A 42 6.20 -16.92 0.03
N ALA A 43 5.43 -18.00 0.22
CA ALA A 43 5.22 -19.01 -0.82
C ALA A 43 4.52 -18.43 -2.06
N VAL A 44 3.52 -17.55 -1.89
CA VAL A 44 2.88 -16.82 -2.98
C VAL A 44 3.89 -15.93 -3.69
N PHE A 45 4.72 -15.21 -2.91
CA PHE A 45 5.74 -14.33 -3.44
C PHE A 45 6.74 -15.06 -4.34
N GLU A 46 7.33 -16.14 -3.84
CA GLU A 46 8.27 -16.95 -4.61
C GLU A 46 7.62 -17.56 -5.86
N SER A 47 6.38 -18.04 -5.75
CA SER A 47 5.63 -18.58 -6.89
C SER A 47 5.51 -17.57 -8.03
N VAL A 48 5.05 -16.35 -7.72
CA VAL A 48 4.90 -15.28 -8.72
C VAL A 48 6.25 -14.85 -9.28
N ARG A 49 7.26 -14.67 -8.42
CA ARG A 49 8.59 -14.21 -8.84
C ARG A 49 9.33 -15.23 -9.70
N ASN A 50 9.15 -16.52 -9.45
CA ASN A 50 9.74 -17.57 -10.26
C ASN A 50 9.01 -17.76 -11.59
N GLY A 51 7.71 -17.46 -11.65
CA GLY A 51 6.91 -17.51 -12.88
C GLY A 51 7.00 -16.26 -13.75
N SER A 52 7.46 -15.14 -13.21
CA SER A 52 7.57 -13.86 -13.92
C SER A 52 8.80 -13.86 -14.84
N GLU A 53 8.57 -13.87 -16.15
CA GLU A 53 9.61 -13.63 -17.17
C GLU A 53 10.20 -12.23 -16.92
N ARG A 54 11.51 -12.18 -16.63
CA ARG A 54 12.21 -10.93 -16.36
C ARG A 54 12.36 -10.14 -17.67
N GLY A 55 11.29 -9.46 -18.07
CA GLY A 55 11.26 -8.63 -19.27
C GLY A 55 12.34 -7.55 -19.22
N PRO A 56 12.78 -7.03 -20.38
CA PRO A 56 13.75 -5.94 -20.42
C PRO A 56 13.16 -4.72 -19.72
N SER A 57 13.70 -4.39 -18.54
CA SER A 57 13.29 -3.20 -17.79
C SER A 57 13.54 -1.96 -18.64
N ALA A 58 12.57 -1.05 -18.68
CA ALA A 58 12.82 0.34 -19.09
C ALA A 58 14.02 0.89 -18.29
N ASP A 59 14.82 1.76 -18.91
CA ASP A 59 16.10 2.25 -18.39
C ASP A 59 16.03 2.51 -16.88
N PRO A 60 16.67 1.67 -16.05
CA PRO A 60 16.59 1.80 -14.61
C PRO A 60 17.15 3.15 -14.19
N SER A 61 16.44 3.86 -13.33
CA SER A 61 16.96 5.09 -12.72
C SER A 61 18.35 4.82 -12.11
N PRO A 62 19.29 5.79 -12.13
CA PRO A 62 20.61 5.62 -11.54
C PRO A 62 20.47 5.21 -10.06
N GLY A 63 20.81 3.96 -9.72
CA GLY A 63 20.61 3.36 -8.40
C GLY A 63 19.70 2.13 -8.36
N CYS A 64 18.92 1.88 -9.41
CA CYS A 64 18.02 0.73 -9.53
C CYS A 64 18.59 -0.42 -10.37
N LEU A 65 19.84 -0.31 -10.82
CA LEU A 65 20.51 -1.34 -11.62
C LEU A 65 20.64 -2.63 -10.81
N GLY A 66 20.08 -3.72 -11.34
CA GLY A 66 20.11 -5.05 -10.71
C GLY A 66 19.08 -5.26 -9.60
N VAL A 67 18.27 -4.24 -9.27
CA VAL A 67 17.14 -4.38 -8.35
C VAL A 67 15.98 -5.03 -9.10
N GLY A 68 15.49 -6.16 -8.59
CA GLY A 68 14.31 -6.84 -9.15
C GLY A 68 13.04 -6.10 -8.78
N ALA A 69 12.69 -5.05 -9.52
CA ALA A 69 11.48 -4.26 -9.29
C ALA A 69 10.19 -5.03 -9.69
N PRO A 70 9.04 -4.72 -9.07
CA PRO A 70 7.76 -5.33 -9.42
C PRO A 70 7.25 -4.86 -10.80
N SER A 71 6.65 -5.79 -11.55
CA SER A 71 5.78 -5.48 -12.69
C SER A 71 4.33 -5.22 -12.23
N SER A 72 3.47 -4.71 -13.11
CA SER A 72 2.04 -4.59 -12.80
C SER A 72 1.38 -5.96 -12.57
N ASP A 73 1.80 -6.98 -13.32
CA ASP A 73 1.29 -8.34 -13.17
C ASP A 73 1.74 -8.95 -11.83
N ASP A 74 2.99 -8.69 -11.41
CA ASP A 74 3.49 -9.09 -10.10
C ASP A 74 2.60 -8.49 -8.99
N ILE A 75 2.37 -7.17 -9.01
CA ILE A 75 1.60 -6.49 -7.96
C ILE A 75 0.18 -7.04 -7.86
N PHE A 76 -0.46 -7.22 -9.01
CA PHE A 76 -1.83 -7.74 -9.07
C PHE A 76 -1.92 -9.16 -8.49
N ARG A 77 -1.02 -10.07 -8.90
CA ARG A 77 -1.04 -11.47 -8.48
C ARG A 77 -0.65 -11.68 -7.02
N LEU A 78 0.21 -10.80 -6.49
CA LEU A 78 0.71 -10.94 -5.12
C LEU A 78 -0.33 -10.58 -4.05
N ALA A 79 -1.29 -9.70 -4.34
CA ALA A 79 -2.26 -9.22 -3.34
C ALA A 79 -1.57 -8.81 -2.01
N GLU A 80 -1.92 -9.39 -0.86
CA GLU A 80 -1.26 -9.12 0.43
C GLU A 80 0.23 -9.52 0.45
N ALA A 81 0.66 -10.45 -0.40
CA ALA A 81 2.06 -10.86 -0.51
C ALA A 81 2.97 -9.79 -1.11
N ASN A 82 2.42 -8.66 -1.57
CA ASN A 82 3.21 -7.47 -1.85
C ASN A 82 4.01 -7.00 -0.62
N ALA A 83 3.54 -7.34 0.59
CA ALA A 83 4.28 -7.11 1.83
C ALA A 83 5.63 -7.85 1.91
N CYS A 84 5.94 -8.77 1.00
CA CYS A 84 7.24 -9.45 0.93
C CYS A 84 8.29 -8.68 0.10
N TRP A 85 7.92 -7.60 -0.59
CA TRP A 85 8.86 -6.79 -1.35
C TRP A 85 9.87 -6.06 -0.46
N ALA A 86 11.14 -6.04 -0.88
CA ALA A 86 12.12 -5.14 -0.28
C ALA A 86 11.74 -3.67 -0.55
N PRO A 87 11.96 -2.73 0.40
CA PRO A 87 11.68 -1.31 0.19
C PRO A 87 12.34 -0.74 -1.06
N GLU A 88 13.57 -1.15 -1.35
CA GLU A 88 14.34 -0.70 -2.51
C GLU A 88 13.68 -1.16 -3.83
N ALA A 89 13.10 -2.36 -3.85
CA ALA A 89 12.38 -2.87 -5.01
C ALA A 89 11.10 -2.05 -5.28
N LEU A 90 10.38 -1.66 -4.23
CA LEU A 90 9.18 -0.80 -4.35
C LEU A 90 9.55 0.60 -4.85
N LEU A 91 10.66 1.16 -4.38
CA LEU A 91 11.15 2.47 -4.84
C LEU A 91 11.58 2.43 -6.32
N CYS A 92 12.21 1.33 -6.74
CA CYS A 92 12.71 1.12 -8.10
C CYS A 92 11.67 0.68 -9.13
N MET A 93 10.41 0.53 -8.73
CA MET A 93 9.29 0.25 -9.62
C MET A 93 9.17 1.30 -10.74
N GLY A 94 8.68 0.91 -11.92
CA GLY A 94 8.40 1.86 -13.00
C GLY A 94 7.36 2.91 -12.61
N GLU A 95 7.45 4.12 -13.15
CA GLU A 95 6.45 5.17 -12.91
C GLU A 95 5.06 4.73 -13.36
N ASP A 96 4.95 4.15 -14.55
CA ASP A 96 3.70 3.66 -15.11
C ASP A 96 3.13 2.48 -14.30
N VAL A 97 4.00 1.62 -13.77
CA VAL A 97 3.62 0.52 -12.87
C VAL A 97 3.05 1.07 -11.57
N PHE A 98 3.71 2.08 -10.97
CA PHE A 98 3.21 2.72 -9.76
C PHE A 98 1.84 3.38 -10.00
N LEU A 99 1.71 4.20 -11.04
CA LEU A 99 0.48 4.93 -11.36
C LEU A 99 -0.74 4.00 -11.53
N ARG A 100 -0.55 2.83 -12.16
CA ARG A 100 -1.64 1.87 -12.38
C ARG A 100 -2.03 1.08 -11.14
N ASN A 101 -1.14 0.98 -10.15
CA ASN A 101 -1.30 0.03 -9.03
C ASN A 101 -1.25 0.67 -7.64
N VAL A 102 -1.10 2.00 -7.53
CA VAL A 102 -1.00 2.69 -6.24
C VAL A 102 -2.17 2.42 -5.31
N GLU A 103 -3.40 2.31 -5.84
CA GLU A 103 -4.58 1.97 -5.04
C GLU A 103 -4.50 0.56 -4.45
N LEU A 104 -4.04 -0.42 -5.25
CA LEU A 104 -3.85 -1.80 -4.79
C LEU A 104 -2.76 -1.86 -3.72
N LEU A 105 -1.63 -1.20 -3.94
CA LEU A 105 -0.54 -1.09 -2.97
C LEU A 105 -1.00 -0.37 -1.69
N GLY A 106 -1.81 0.67 -1.82
CA GLY A 106 -2.41 1.40 -0.71
C GLY A 106 -3.36 0.55 0.13
N ALA A 107 -3.93 -0.52 -0.42
CA ALA A 107 -4.84 -1.41 0.30
C ALA A 107 -4.12 -2.53 1.10
N VAL A 108 -2.87 -2.85 0.76
CA VAL A 108 -2.11 -3.96 1.38
C VAL A 108 -1.91 -3.69 2.87
N ARG A 109 -2.38 -4.62 3.72
CA ARG A 109 -2.29 -4.52 5.18
C ARG A 109 -0.91 -4.92 5.72
N GLY A 110 -0.23 -5.82 5.04
CA GLY A 110 1.06 -6.36 5.50
C GLY A 110 2.27 -5.42 5.42
N PHE A 111 2.15 -4.25 4.77
CA PHE A 111 3.31 -3.35 4.62
C PHE A 111 3.80 -2.79 5.95
N GLY A 112 5.11 -2.94 6.19
CA GLY A 112 5.82 -2.34 7.31
C GLY A 112 6.26 -0.90 7.04
N PRO A 113 6.70 -0.15 8.08
CA PRO A 113 7.08 1.26 7.95
C PRO A 113 8.14 1.57 6.87
N PRO A 114 9.20 0.74 6.67
CA PRO A 114 10.17 0.99 5.61
C PRO A 114 9.56 0.90 4.21
N GLN A 115 8.63 -0.04 3.99
CA GLN A 115 7.96 -0.23 2.70
C GLN A 115 6.97 0.90 2.42
N LEU A 116 6.19 1.32 3.43
CA LEU A 116 5.31 2.48 3.31
C LEU A 116 6.09 3.76 3.01
N THR A 117 7.27 3.91 3.62
CA THR A 117 8.17 5.05 3.34
C THR A 117 8.68 5.01 1.91
N ALA A 118 9.13 3.86 1.42
CA ALA A 118 9.56 3.71 0.02
C ALA A 118 8.42 4.01 -0.97
N LEU A 119 7.19 3.56 -0.68
CA LEU A 119 6.01 3.88 -1.50
C LEU A 119 5.64 5.36 -1.46
N LYS A 120 5.77 6.02 -0.30
CA LYS A 120 5.61 7.48 -0.20
C LYS A 120 6.65 8.20 -1.06
N GLU A 121 7.91 7.81 -0.95
CA GLU A 121 8.99 8.40 -1.75
C GLU A 121 8.76 8.17 -3.25
N LYS A 122 8.26 6.99 -3.62
CA LYS A 122 7.87 6.71 -5.01
C LYS A 122 6.74 7.63 -5.47
N ALA A 123 5.73 7.86 -4.64
CA ALA A 123 4.66 8.80 -4.93
C ALA A 123 5.20 10.23 -5.15
N VAL A 124 6.17 10.67 -4.34
CA VAL A 124 6.83 11.98 -4.51
C VAL A 124 7.66 12.04 -5.79
N GLN A 125 8.34 10.96 -6.18
CA GLN A 125 9.07 10.93 -7.46
C GLN A 125 8.13 11.06 -8.67
N VAL A 126 6.93 10.51 -8.59
CA VAL A 126 5.97 10.45 -9.70
C VAL A 126 5.05 11.68 -9.75
N TRP A 127 4.60 12.17 -8.59
CA TRP A 127 3.65 13.28 -8.48
C TRP A 127 4.26 14.59 -7.99
N ASP A 128 5.59 14.63 -7.83
CA ASP A 128 6.34 15.76 -7.25
C ASP A 128 5.94 16.00 -5.77
N ALA A 129 6.24 17.19 -5.23
CA ALA A 129 6.00 17.53 -3.84
C ALA A 129 4.53 17.37 -3.40
N PRO A 130 4.26 16.95 -2.14
CA PRO A 130 2.89 16.76 -1.62
C PRO A 130 1.95 17.95 -1.77
N SER A 131 2.48 19.17 -1.82
CA SER A 131 1.70 20.40 -2.05
C SER A 131 1.07 20.49 -3.45
N HIS A 132 1.57 19.73 -4.43
CA HIS A 132 1.03 19.68 -5.79
C HIS A 132 -0.02 18.58 -5.98
N TRP A 133 -0.26 17.75 -4.96
CA TRP A 133 -1.11 16.59 -5.08
C TRP A 133 -2.58 16.98 -5.12
N ARG A 134 -3.32 16.35 -6.03
CA ARG A 134 -4.78 16.50 -6.14
C ARG A 134 -5.48 15.48 -5.26
N GLU A 135 -6.76 15.73 -5.02
CA GLU A 135 -7.59 14.87 -4.17
C GLU A 135 -7.53 13.38 -4.54
N HIS A 136 -7.64 13.05 -5.83
CA HIS A 136 -7.58 11.66 -6.28
C HIS A 136 -6.21 11.00 -6.04
N HIS A 137 -5.10 11.74 -6.12
CA HIS A 137 -3.79 11.21 -5.74
C HIS A 137 -3.79 10.84 -4.25
N ILE A 138 -4.31 11.72 -3.41
CA ILE A 138 -4.35 11.52 -1.96
C ILE A 138 -5.24 10.33 -1.58
N LEU A 139 -6.43 10.23 -2.19
CA LEU A 139 -7.33 9.09 -1.97
C LEU A 139 -6.68 7.77 -2.39
N SER A 140 -5.94 7.76 -3.50
CA SER A 140 -5.31 6.55 -4.03
C SER A 140 -4.17 6.00 -3.16
N LEU A 141 -3.63 6.78 -2.22
CA LEU A 141 -2.55 6.34 -1.33
C LEU A 141 -2.98 5.25 -0.34
N GLY A 142 -4.25 5.25 0.09
CA GLY A 142 -4.72 4.35 1.15
C GLY A 142 -3.80 4.37 2.38
N ARG A 143 -3.28 3.21 2.78
CA ARG A 143 -2.37 3.01 3.91
C ARG A 143 -0.97 3.61 3.69
N ILE A 144 -0.57 3.95 2.47
CA ILE A 144 0.69 4.66 2.20
C ILE A 144 0.70 6.03 2.91
N ALA A 145 -0.47 6.62 3.13
CA ALA A 145 -0.62 7.86 3.89
C ALA A 145 -0.06 7.78 5.33
N LEU A 146 0.06 6.57 5.91
CA LEU A 146 0.63 6.36 7.24
C LEU A 146 2.13 6.72 7.33
N ALA A 147 2.85 6.77 6.20
CA ALA A 147 4.27 7.14 6.16
C ALA A 147 4.53 8.66 6.22
N PHE A 148 3.48 9.48 6.23
CA PHE A 148 3.60 10.94 6.29
C PHE A 148 3.74 11.42 7.72
N ASN A 149 4.73 12.25 8.00
CA ASN A 149 4.79 12.94 9.29
C ASN A 149 3.78 14.11 9.34
N GLU A 150 3.59 14.70 10.52
CA GLU A 150 2.63 15.80 10.74
C GLU A 150 2.84 16.99 9.79
N ARG A 151 4.08 17.34 9.47
CA ARG A 151 4.39 18.47 8.61
C ARG A 151 4.05 18.17 7.16
N GLU A 152 4.35 16.95 6.69
CA GLU A 152 4.02 16.50 5.34
C GLU A 152 2.50 16.34 5.18
N LEU A 153 1.80 15.81 6.19
CA LEU A 153 0.33 15.76 6.20
C LEU A 153 -0.30 17.14 6.09
N GLY A 154 0.28 18.15 6.75
CA GLY A 154 -0.18 19.54 6.64
C GLY A 154 0.02 20.16 5.26
N GLN A 155 0.87 19.58 4.40
CA GLN A 155 1.07 20.02 3.02
C GLN A 155 0.10 19.37 2.03
N LEU A 156 -0.53 18.26 2.42
CA LEU A 156 -1.59 17.66 1.61
C LEU A 156 -2.75 18.66 1.53
N GLY A 157 -3.20 18.95 0.31
CA GLY A 157 -4.34 19.85 0.04
C GLY A 157 -5.69 19.26 0.47
N LEU A 158 -5.82 18.84 1.73
CA LEU A 158 -7.00 18.22 2.33
C LEU A 158 -8.09 19.28 2.52
N SER A 159 -8.78 19.59 1.43
CA SER A 159 -9.84 20.61 1.40
C SER A 159 -11.24 20.00 1.41
N ALA A 160 -11.39 18.76 0.94
CA ALA A 160 -12.67 18.06 0.89
C ALA A 160 -12.87 17.14 2.10
N ILE A 161 -14.12 17.12 2.59
CA ILE A 161 -14.54 16.34 3.76
C ILE A 161 -14.35 14.84 3.49
N ASP A 162 -14.69 14.37 2.29
CA ASP A 162 -14.60 12.97 1.92
C ASP A 162 -13.14 12.46 1.90
N THR A 163 -12.18 13.31 1.49
CA THR A 163 -10.76 12.98 1.58
C THR A 163 -10.32 12.78 3.02
N VAL A 164 -10.72 13.69 3.90
CA VAL A 164 -10.40 13.63 5.33
C VAL A 164 -11.04 12.40 5.96
N ALA A 165 -12.31 12.15 5.65
CA ALA A 165 -13.05 10.99 6.15
C ALA A 165 -12.41 9.67 5.68
N SER A 166 -11.96 9.58 4.43
CA SER A 166 -11.27 8.40 3.91
C SER A 166 -9.93 8.14 4.63
N LEU A 167 -9.13 9.17 4.88
CA LEU A 167 -7.87 9.03 5.62
C LEU A 167 -8.09 8.75 7.11
N SER A 168 -9.20 9.24 7.69
CA SER A 168 -9.55 9.02 9.10
C SER A 168 -9.86 7.55 9.44
N GLN A 169 -10.25 6.75 8.45
CA GLN A 169 -10.59 5.34 8.63
C GLN A 169 -9.38 4.43 8.89
N GLN A 170 -8.16 4.92 8.71
CA GLN A 170 -6.96 4.15 9.05
C GLN A 170 -6.82 4.08 10.58
N THR A 171 -6.70 2.87 11.12
CA THR A 171 -6.63 2.63 12.58
C THR A 171 -5.20 2.70 13.12
N GLU A 172 -4.22 2.75 12.25
CA GLU A 172 -2.79 2.60 12.54
C GLU A 172 -2.02 3.93 12.61
N TRP A 173 -2.71 5.05 12.76
CA TRP A 173 -2.07 6.36 12.96
C TRP A 173 -1.27 6.40 14.27
N THR A 174 -0.12 7.07 14.23
CA THR A 174 0.64 7.36 15.46
C THR A 174 -0.01 8.51 16.25
N PRO A 175 0.21 8.61 17.58
CA PRO A 175 -0.40 9.65 18.41
C PRO A 175 -0.17 11.11 17.94
N GLY A 176 0.99 11.39 17.33
CA GLY A 176 1.28 12.71 16.74
C GLY A 176 0.43 13.02 15.51
N GLN A 177 0.30 12.04 14.60
CA GLN A 177 -0.58 12.13 13.43
C GLN A 177 -2.06 12.26 13.83
N HIS A 178 -2.48 11.53 14.88
CA HIS A 178 -3.83 11.62 15.44
C HIS A 178 -4.19 13.03 15.92
N LEU A 179 -3.24 13.79 16.49
CA LEU A 179 -3.51 15.14 17.00
C LEU A 179 -3.76 16.15 15.87
N HIS A 180 -3.02 16.04 14.77
CA HIS A 180 -3.28 16.84 13.57
C HIS A 180 -4.62 16.44 12.91
N HIS A 181 -4.91 15.14 12.84
CA HIS A 181 -6.20 14.61 12.36
C HIS A 181 -7.40 15.15 13.18
N LEU A 182 -7.34 15.13 14.52
CA LEU A 182 -8.37 15.71 15.38
C LEU A 182 -8.57 17.21 15.12
N ARG A 183 -7.51 17.96 14.80
CA ARG A 183 -7.60 19.38 14.44
C ARG A 183 -8.30 19.60 13.09
N VAL A 184 -8.11 18.70 12.13
CA VAL A 184 -8.82 18.74 10.84
C VAL A 184 -10.30 18.43 11.06
N GLN A 185 -10.63 17.35 11.78
CA GLN A 185 -12.04 17.01 12.12
C GLN A 185 -12.72 18.12 12.92
N ALA A 186 -12.00 18.74 13.87
CA ALA A 186 -12.51 19.86 14.64
C ALA A 186 -12.74 21.12 13.80
N ARG A 187 -11.97 21.35 12.71
CA ARG A 187 -12.25 22.42 11.74
C ARG A 187 -13.49 22.13 10.89
N THR A 188 -13.75 20.87 10.57
CA THR A 188 -14.94 20.45 9.81
C THR A 188 -16.22 20.54 10.64
N ASN A 189 -16.14 20.29 11.95
CA ASN A 189 -17.29 20.31 12.85
C ASN A 189 -17.81 21.72 13.22
N VAL A 190 -17.11 22.81 12.87
CA VAL A 190 -17.56 24.18 13.24
C VAL A 190 -18.79 24.62 12.44
N CYS A 191 -19.00 24.11 11.22
CA CYS A 191 -20.19 24.45 10.43
C CYS A 191 -21.41 23.56 10.73
N GLU A 192 -21.23 22.29 11.09
CA GLU A 192 -22.35 21.42 11.46
C GLU A 192 -22.84 21.63 12.91
N LEU A 193 -21.94 21.93 13.86
CA LEU A 193 -22.34 22.19 15.24
C LEU A 193 -23.11 23.50 15.41
N PHE A 194 -22.90 24.49 14.54
CA PHE A 194 -23.67 25.75 14.53
C PHE A 194 -25.07 25.55 13.94
N ASN A 195 -25.24 24.66 12.95
CA ASN A 195 -26.54 24.33 12.34
C ASN A 195 -27.38 23.36 13.20
N LEU A 196 -26.76 22.60 14.10
CA LEU A 196 -27.45 21.67 15.00
C LEU A 196 -27.73 22.26 16.40
N GLY A 197 -27.30 23.48 16.71
CA GLY A 197 -27.63 24.18 17.95
C GLY A 197 -27.07 23.56 19.23
N ILE A 198 -25.99 22.76 19.14
CA ILE A 198 -25.44 21.99 20.27
C ILE A 198 -24.38 22.78 21.06
N VAL A 199 -23.76 23.81 20.45
CA VAL A 199 -22.89 24.75 21.18
C VAL A 199 -23.49 26.14 20.99
N SER A 200 -23.88 26.75 22.11
CA SER A 200 -24.34 28.15 22.19
C SER A 200 -23.16 29.12 22.24
#